data_AF-A0A8K0F1K2-F1
#
_entry.id   AF-A0A8K0F1K2-F1
#
_cell.length_a   1.000
_cell.length_b   1.000
_cell.length_c   1.000
_cell.angle_alpha   90.00
_cell.angle_beta   90.00
_cell.angle_gamma   90.00
#
_symmetry.space_group_name_H-M   'P 1'
#
loop_
_entity.id
_entity.type
_entity.pdbx_description
1 polymer ?
#
loop_
_entity_poly.entity_id
_entity_poly.type
_entity_poly.pdbx_seq_one_letter_code
_entity_poly.pdbx_strand_id
1 'polypeptide(L)'
;MGKHKKIKAVDPFYFGNRKQPQNRKVVNQAPRNTDDQEVPRKLRELMQWKQQGGKLGKSKKTPAQQERTEQLKGNSKKAGASTEGFPVRRVDPDEPEDGRAVEKVPDFERKPWESEKRFVERMHMATQVAYEKAKWMPDVNPLEEEEKKKKQKEKTKQHVNKKREKLKAKRKEKAEEEEEQRRFTDHVQFGEVVSQPPELTARPRKAAGKNKTGKKALLLNSLLSPKSKSTSTTSSKKNRKRKDRSAAEQRMLDAERERVVQAYRTAKKAKLSGTAPPPVKKIIIGDL
;
A
#
# COMPACT_ATOMS: atom_id res chain seq x y z
N MET A 1 0.66 3.41 12.13
CA MET A 1 -0.07 3.41 10.84
C MET A 1 -1.57 3.32 11.12
N GLY A 2 -2.16 4.41 11.62
CA GLY A 2 -3.59 4.50 11.88
C GLY A 2 -4.33 4.63 10.56
N LYS A 3 -5.00 3.57 10.12
CA LYS A 3 -5.86 3.62 8.93
C LYS A 3 -7.10 4.42 9.30
N HIS A 4 -7.28 5.56 8.66
CA HIS A 4 -8.47 6.40 8.75
C HIS A 4 -9.73 5.52 8.64
N LYS A 5 -10.46 5.38 9.75
CA LYS A 5 -11.82 4.86 9.73
C LYS A 5 -12.66 5.95 9.08
N LYS A 6 -13.05 5.78 7.81
CA LYS A 6 -14.16 6.55 7.24
C LYS A 6 -15.40 6.15 8.04
N ILE A 7 -15.68 6.87 9.12
CA ILE A 7 -16.96 6.82 9.80
C ILE A 7 -17.97 7.16 8.72
N LYS A 8 -18.84 6.22 8.36
CA LYS A 8 -19.98 6.53 7.50
C LYS A 8 -20.73 7.64 8.23
N ALA A 9 -21.06 8.73 7.56
CA ALA A 9 -21.73 9.90 8.14
C ALA A 9 -23.15 9.62 8.70
N VAL A 10 -23.52 8.34 8.82
CA VAL A 10 -24.79 7.85 9.28
C VAL A 10 -24.49 6.97 10.48
N ASP A 11 -24.62 7.56 11.67
CA ASP A 11 -24.65 6.81 12.92
C ASP A 11 -25.97 6.03 12.98
N PRO A 12 -25.95 4.68 12.99
CA PRO A 12 -27.15 3.87 13.02
C PRO A 12 -27.97 4.02 14.31
N PHE A 13 -27.44 4.69 15.34
CA PHE A 13 -28.11 4.86 16.64
C PHE A 13 -28.65 6.29 16.90
N TYR A 14 -28.60 7.19 15.92
CA TYR A 14 -29.10 8.57 16.09
C TYR A 14 -30.58 8.73 15.66
N PHE A 15 -31.45 9.02 16.63
CA PHE A 15 -32.91 9.17 16.49
C PHE A 15 -33.42 10.63 16.54
N GLY A 16 -32.56 11.65 16.50
CA GLY A 16 -32.96 13.07 16.53
C GLY A 16 -33.32 13.67 15.16
N ASN A 17 -33.96 14.85 15.16
CA ASN A 17 -34.28 15.61 13.95
C ASN A 17 -33.01 15.97 13.17
N ARG A 18 -32.86 15.38 11.99
CA ARG A 18 -31.68 15.52 11.14
C ARG A 18 -31.74 16.84 10.38
N LYS A 19 -30.65 17.62 10.43
CA LYS A 19 -30.47 18.75 9.51
C LYS A 19 -30.30 18.19 8.10
N GLN A 20 -31.18 18.60 7.18
CA GLN A 20 -31.08 18.24 5.77
C GLN A 20 -29.67 18.62 5.26
N PRO A 21 -29.00 17.74 4.50
CA PRO A 21 -27.72 18.10 3.90
C PRO A 21 -27.96 19.32 3.00
N GLN A 22 -27.33 20.44 3.35
CA GLN A 22 -27.31 21.63 2.50
C GLN A 22 -26.94 21.18 1.09
N ASN A 23 -27.78 21.57 0.12
CA ASN A 23 -27.70 21.20 -1.28
C ASN A 23 -26.23 21.07 -1.69
N ARG A 24 -25.83 19.86 -2.11
CA ARG A 24 -24.49 19.62 -2.63
C ARG A 24 -24.25 20.68 -3.70
N LYS A 25 -23.33 21.61 -3.46
CA LYS A 25 -22.90 22.56 -4.48
C LYS A 25 -22.65 21.76 -5.73
N VAL A 26 -23.40 22.04 -6.79
CA VAL A 26 -23.22 21.44 -8.11
C VAL A 26 -21.77 21.74 -8.48
N VAL A 27 -20.91 20.73 -8.40
CA VAL A 27 -19.51 20.86 -8.77
C VAL A 27 -19.46 20.93 -10.29
N ASN A 28 -18.64 21.84 -10.84
CA ASN A 28 -18.59 22.26 -12.25
C ASN A 28 -19.70 23.21 -12.71
N GLN A 29 -19.95 24.30 -11.97
CA GLN A 29 -20.53 25.49 -12.59
C GLN A 29 -19.43 26.32 -13.23
N ALA A 30 -19.74 26.98 -14.35
CA ALA A 30 -18.85 27.96 -14.94
C ALA A 30 -18.50 29.04 -13.89
N PRO A 31 -17.24 29.51 -13.83
CA PRO A 31 -16.85 30.59 -12.95
C PRO A 31 -17.79 31.79 -13.12
N ARG A 32 -18.19 32.43 -12.02
CA ARG A 32 -19.07 33.61 -12.07
C ARG A 32 -18.43 34.81 -12.76
N ASN A 33 -17.11 34.94 -12.63
CA ASN A 33 -16.33 35.98 -13.28
C ASN A 33 -15.22 35.27 -14.08
N THR A 34 -15.17 35.52 -15.39
CA THR A 34 -14.15 34.98 -16.30
C THR A 34 -12.82 35.72 -16.20
N ASP A 35 -12.84 37.00 -15.84
CA ASP A 35 -11.65 37.86 -15.88
C ASP A 35 -10.93 37.99 -14.52
N ASP A 36 -11.63 37.70 -13.42
CA ASP A 36 -11.06 37.74 -12.07
C ASP A 36 -10.57 36.35 -11.66
N GLN A 37 -9.41 35.93 -12.16
CA GLN A 37 -8.75 34.74 -11.62
C GLN A 37 -8.09 35.09 -10.28
N GLU A 38 -8.85 34.97 -9.18
CA GLU A 38 -8.32 35.23 -7.84
C GLU A 38 -7.05 34.41 -7.56
N VAL A 39 -5.95 35.10 -7.25
CA VAL A 39 -4.70 34.44 -6.85
C VAL A 39 -4.97 33.56 -5.64
N PRO A 40 -4.65 32.25 -5.72
CA PRO A 40 -4.89 31.31 -4.62
C PRO A 40 -4.31 31.81 -3.30
N ARG A 41 -5.07 31.67 -2.19
CA ARG A 41 -4.71 32.22 -0.87
C ARG A 41 -3.26 31.93 -0.44
N LYS A 42 -2.80 30.69 -0.62
CA LYS A 42 -1.42 30.31 -0.28
C LYS A 42 -0.37 31.08 -1.07
N LEU A 43 -0.63 31.38 -2.34
CA LEU A 43 0.27 32.14 -3.17
C LEU A 43 0.25 33.62 -2.79
N ARG A 44 -0.93 34.16 -2.44
CA ARG A 44 -1.10 35.51 -1.90
C ARG A 44 -0.30 35.69 -0.60
N GLU A 45 -0.41 34.74 0.32
CA GLU A 45 0.36 34.72 1.57
C GLU A 45 1.87 34.61 1.31
N LEU A 46 2.30 33.76 0.37
CA LEU A 46 3.70 33.60 0.00
C LEU A 46 4.29 34.87 -0.63
N MET A 47 3.53 35.55 -1.49
CA MET A 47 3.92 36.81 -2.10
C MET A 47 4.04 37.92 -1.05
N GLN A 48 3.08 38.01 -0.11
CA GLN A 48 3.16 38.93 1.03
C GLN A 48 4.38 38.64 1.92
N TRP A 49 4.65 37.37 2.22
CA TRP A 49 5.82 36.97 3.02
C TRP A 49 7.15 37.30 2.32
N LYS A 50 7.21 37.12 0.99
CA LYS A 50 8.38 37.49 0.18
C LYS A 50 8.56 39.01 0.10
N GLN A 51 7.47 39.78 -0.03
CA GLN A 51 7.51 41.25 -0.02
C GLN A 51 7.93 41.80 1.35
N GLN A 52 7.57 41.11 2.44
CA GLN A 52 8.01 41.41 3.81
C GLN A 52 9.46 40.96 4.09
N GLY A 53 10.24 40.62 3.05
CA GLY A 53 11.67 40.31 3.18
C GLY A 53 11.97 38.88 3.64
N GLY A 54 11.00 37.97 3.62
CA GLY A 54 11.19 36.55 3.92
C GLY A 54 12.18 35.89 2.96
N LYS A 55 13.45 35.76 3.38
CA LYS A 55 14.44 34.93 2.69
C LYS A 55 14.25 33.49 3.13
N LEU A 56 13.99 32.59 2.19
CA LEU A 56 14.06 31.15 2.46
C LEU A 56 15.51 30.82 2.84
N GLY A 57 15.77 30.66 4.13
CA GLY A 57 17.10 30.48 4.67
C GLY A 57 17.81 29.30 4.00
N LYS A 58 18.94 29.57 3.34
CA LYS A 58 19.88 28.51 2.96
C LYS A 58 20.37 27.88 4.26
N SER A 59 19.89 26.68 4.59
CA SER A 59 20.44 25.91 5.71
C SER A 59 21.95 25.78 5.54
N LYS A 60 22.72 26.15 6.57
CA LYS A 60 24.18 25.99 6.59
C LYS A 60 24.52 24.53 6.29
N LYS A 61 25.18 24.29 5.15
CA LYS A 61 25.66 22.96 4.78
C LYS A 61 26.93 22.65 5.57
N THR A 62 27.05 21.44 6.09
CA THR A 62 28.27 20.91 6.72
C THR A 62 29.40 20.78 5.69
N PRO A 63 30.68 20.87 6.09
CA PRO A 63 31.85 20.89 5.17
C PRO A 63 31.90 19.69 4.21
N ALA A 64 31.40 18.52 4.63
CA ALA A 64 31.30 17.32 3.77
C ALA A 64 30.34 17.47 2.56
N GLN A 65 29.48 18.48 2.53
CA GLN A 65 28.63 18.79 1.38
C GLN A 65 29.22 19.85 0.45
N GLN A 66 30.22 20.62 0.89
CA GLN A 66 30.91 21.62 0.05
C GLN A 66 31.76 20.94 -1.03
N GLU A 67 32.52 19.90 -0.65
CA GLU A 67 33.41 19.17 -1.58
C GLU A 67 32.64 18.50 -2.74
N ARG A 68 31.41 18.01 -2.50
CA ARG A 68 30.58 17.44 -3.55
C ARG A 68 30.01 18.47 -4.53
N THR A 69 29.86 19.72 -4.11
CA THR A 69 29.39 20.81 -5.00
C THR A 69 30.51 21.47 -5.80
N GLU A 70 31.77 21.41 -5.32
CA GLU A 70 32.91 21.94 -6.06
C GLU A 70 33.31 21.03 -7.22
N GLN A 71 33.17 19.70 -7.07
CA GLN A 71 33.40 18.74 -8.15
C GLN A 71 32.38 18.82 -9.31
N LEU A 72 31.23 19.47 -9.10
CA LEU A 72 30.18 19.65 -10.11
C LEU A 72 30.19 21.05 -10.76
N LYS A 73 31.12 21.94 -10.38
CA LYS A 73 31.26 23.29 -10.94
C LYS A 73 32.39 23.44 -11.97
N GLY A 74 32.86 22.33 -12.54
CA GLY A 74 33.70 22.35 -13.73
C GLY A 74 32.84 22.54 -14.98
N ASN A 75 33.09 23.63 -15.71
CA ASN A 75 32.59 23.95 -17.05
C ASN A 75 31.11 24.35 -17.20
N SER A 76 30.80 25.59 -16.81
CA SER A 76 29.86 26.39 -17.60
C SER A 76 30.56 27.70 -17.98
N LYS A 77 31.07 27.74 -19.22
CA LYS A 77 31.49 28.99 -19.85
C LYS A 77 30.25 29.89 -19.91
N LYS A 78 30.38 31.11 -19.39
CA LYS A 78 29.36 32.15 -19.52
C LYS A 78 29.26 32.53 -21.00
N ALA A 79 28.20 32.09 -21.68
CA ALA A 79 27.77 32.69 -22.94
C ALA A 79 26.83 33.86 -22.58
N GLY A 80 27.15 35.04 -23.10
CA GLY A 80 26.39 36.26 -22.89
C GLY A 80 24.96 36.14 -23.39
N ALA A 81 24.06 36.86 -22.73
CA ALA A 81 22.69 37.03 -23.17
C ALA A 81 22.67 37.80 -24.50
N SER A 82 22.28 37.13 -25.59
CA SER A 82 21.81 37.79 -26.80
C SER A 82 20.30 37.98 -26.72
N THR A 83 19.88 39.23 -26.83
CA THR A 83 18.51 39.66 -27.12
C THR A 83 18.18 39.35 -28.58
N GLU A 84 17.82 38.12 -28.88
CA GLU A 84 17.11 37.77 -30.13
C GLU A 84 16.00 36.77 -29.81
N GLY A 85 14.90 36.88 -30.54
CA GLY A 85 13.59 36.31 -30.23
C GLY A 85 13.58 34.82 -29.90
N PHE A 86 12.49 34.41 -29.24
CA PHE A 86 12.19 33.02 -28.89
C PHE A 86 12.74 32.02 -29.93
N PRO A 87 13.60 31.07 -29.52
CA PRO A 87 14.09 30.08 -30.46
C PRO A 87 12.93 29.17 -30.84
N VAL A 88 12.34 29.40 -32.01
CA VAL A 88 11.57 28.38 -32.70
C VAL A 88 12.58 27.29 -33.04
N ARG A 89 12.56 26.21 -32.26
CA ARG A 89 13.23 24.96 -32.62
C ARG A 89 12.70 24.58 -34.00
N ARG A 90 13.56 24.65 -35.03
CA ARG A 90 13.26 23.96 -36.28
C ARG A 90 13.33 22.47 -35.93
N VAL A 91 12.16 21.86 -35.83
CA VAL A 91 12.03 20.41 -35.71
C VAL A 91 12.44 19.87 -37.08
N ASP A 92 13.50 19.07 -37.12
CA ASP A 92 13.86 18.35 -38.34
C ASP A 92 12.66 17.49 -38.77
N PRO A 93 12.40 17.29 -40.08
CA PRO A 93 11.15 16.68 -40.58
C PRO A 93 10.80 15.29 -40.03
N ASP A 94 11.74 14.62 -39.36
CA ASP A 94 11.62 13.26 -38.85
C ASP A 94 11.30 13.16 -37.34
N GLU A 95 11.18 14.28 -36.62
CA GLU A 95 10.72 14.26 -35.22
C GLU A 95 9.20 14.50 -35.13
N PRO A 96 8.39 13.53 -34.69
CA PRO A 96 6.98 13.79 -34.43
C PRO A 96 6.82 14.74 -33.25
N GLU A 97 5.86 15.66 -33.35
CA GLU A 97 5.55 16.73 -32.36
C GLU A 97 5.37 16.22 -30.91
N ASP A 98 5.09 14.92 -30.74
CA ASP A 98 4.86 14.24 -29.47
C ASP A 98 6.15 13.89 -28.68
N GLY A 99 7.36 14.08 -29.25
CA GLY A 99 8.64 13.80 -28.56
C GLY A 99 8.87 12.33 -28.19
N ARG A 100 8.06 11.41 -28.73
CA ARG A 100 8.21 9.96 -28.56
C ARG A 100 9.27 9.45 -29.54
N ALA A 101 10.21 8.66 -29.03
CA ALA A 101 11.21 8.00 -29.88
C ALA A 101 10.52 6.97 -30.79
N VAL A 102 10.32 7.33 -32.06
CA VAL A 102 9.84 6.40 -33.08
C VAL A 102 10.96 5.43 -33.39
N GLU A 103 10.69 4.14 -33.25
CA GLU A 103 11.63 3.09 -33.65
C GLU A 103 11.90 3.22 -35.14
N LYS A 104 13.18 3.18 -35.53
CA LYS A 104 13.58 3.33 -36.94
C LYS A 104 12.92 2.23 -37.76
N VAL A 105 12.08 2.63 -38.70
CA VAL A 105 11.47 1.73 -39.67
C VAL A 105 12.60 1.14 -40.53
N PRO A 106 12.60 -0.18 -40.82
CA PRO A 106 13.61 -0.78 -41.68
C PRO A 106 13.66 -0.12 -43.07
N ASP A 107 14.84 0.03 -43.64
CA ASP A 107 15.00 0.57 -45.01
C ASP A 107 14.36 -0.41 -46.01
N PHE A 108 13.32 0.04 -46.72
CA PHE A 108 12.56 -0.78 -47.65
C PHE A 108 13.02 -0.59 -49.09
N GLU A 109 13.65 -1.62 -49.66
CA GLU A 109 13.88 -1.70 -51.10
C GLU A 109 12.75 -2.48 -51.79
N ARG A 110 12.43 -2.10 -53.04
CA ARG A 110 11.43 -2.79 -53.85
C ARG A 110 12.01 -4.11 -54.34
N LYS A 111 11.29 -5.22 -54.12
CA LYS A 111 11.76 -6.53 -54.57
C LYS A 111 11.61 -6.66 -56.10
N PRO A 112 12.49 -7.39 -56.80
CA PRO A 112 12.46 -7.50 -58.27
C PRO A 112 11.14 -8.00 -58.85
N TRP A 113 10.39 -8.78 -58.06
CA TRP A 113 9.14 -9.46 -58.45
C TRP A 113 7.89 -8.84 -57.81
N GLU A 114 8.02 -7.62 -57.29
CA GLU A 114 6.96 -6.95 -56.55
C GLU A 114 6.35 -5.80 -57.35
N SER A 115 5.03 -5.84 -57.51
CA SER A 115 4.26 -4.70 -58.00
C SER A 115 4.37 -3.52 -57.01
N GLU A 116 4.43 -2.30 -57.53
CA GLU A 116 4.51 -1.06 -56.72
C GLU A 116 3.45 -1.00 -55.61
N LYS A 117 2.21 -1.40 -55.92
CA LYS A 117 1.12 -1.45 -54.92
C LYS A 117 1.46 -2.32 -53.71
N ARG A 118 2.04 -3.50 -53.93
CA ARG A 118 2.44 -4.41 -52.85
C ARG A 118 3.62 -3.87 -52.03
N PHE A 119 4.52 -3.14 -52.67
CA PHE A 119 5.62 -2.46 -51.99
C PHE A 119 5.10 -1.40 -51.02
N VAL A 120 4.16 -0.56 -51.46
CA VAL A 120 3.52 0.47 -50.63
C VAL A 120 2.72 -0.17 -49.48
N GLU A 121 1.97 -1.24 -49.75
CA GLU A 121 1.25 -1.99 -48.71
C GLU A 121 2.20 -2.57 -47.64
N ARG A 122 3.36 -3.12 -48.05
CA ARG A 122 4.37 -3.61 -47.11
C ARG A 122 4.97 -2.49 -46.27
N MET A 123 5.32 -1.36 -46.88
CA MET A 123 5.80 -0.18 -46.16
C MET A 123 4.75 0.32 -45.16
N HIS A 124 3.49 0.36 -45.58
CA HIS A 124 2.39 0.80 -44.72
C HIS A 124 2.18 -0.12 -43.51
N MET A 125 2.22 -1.43 -43.70
CA MET A 125 2.11 -2.39 -42.60
C MET A 125 3.29 -2.27 -41.63
N ALA A 126 4.51 -2.13 -42.13
CA ALA A 126 5.69 -2.00 -41.28
C ALA A 126 5.69 -0.70 -40.45
N THR A 127 5.28 0.42 -41.08
CA THR A 127 5.15 1.72 -40.40
C THR A 127 4.05 1.68 -39.34
N GLN A 128 2.90 1.05 -39.62
CA GLN A 128 1.85 0.86 -38.61
C GLN A 128 2.32 0.02 -37.43
N VAL A 129 3.03 -1.10 -37.66
CA VAL A 129 3.55 -1.93 -36.58
C VAL A 129 4.55 -1.16 -35.70
N ALA A 130 5.46 -0.38 -36.31
CA ALA A 130 6.40 0.45 -35.57
C ALA A 130 5.68 1.54 -34.74
N TYR A 131 4.65 2.17 -35.33
CA TYR A 131 3.84 3.17 -34.64
C TYR A 131 3.05 2.58 -33.47
N GLU A 132 2.39 1.43 -33.67
CA GLU A 132 1.68 0.74 -32.60
C GLU A 132 2.63 0.32 -31.48
N LYS A 133 3.79 -0.24 -31.82
CA LYS A 133 4.81 -0.61 -30.84
C LYS A 133 5.28 0.60 -30.03
N ALA A 134 5.53 1.74 -30.67
CA ALA A 134 5.89 2.98 -29.99
C ALA A 134 4.74 3.51 -29.10
N LYS A 135 3.49 3.41 -29.56
CA LYS A 135 2.29 3.81 -28.80
C LYS A 135 2.06 2.97 -27.55
N TRP A 136 2.41 1.69 -27.59
CA TRP A 136 2.25 0.76 -26.47
C TRP A 136 3.48 0.67 -25.57
N MET A 137 4.61 1.26 -25.96
CA MET A 137 5.76 1.40 -25.07
C MET A 137 5.45 2.48 -24.03
N PRO A 138 5.57 2.18 -22.73
CA PRO A 138 5.46 3.21 -21.71
C PRO A 138 6.54 4.26 -21.92
N ASP A 139 6.22 5.54 -21.69
CA ASP A 139 7.19 6.64 -21.62
C ASP A 139 8.10 6.41 -20.39
N VAL A 140 9.03 5.48 -20.53
CA VAL A 140 9.97 5.13 -19.49
C VAL A 140 11.12 6.12 -19.58
N ASN A 141 11.02 7.20 -18.80
CA ASN A 141 12.19 8.01 -18.50
C ASN A 141 13.25 7.12 -17.82
N PRO A 142 14.41 6.84 -18.47
CA PRO A 142 15.39 5.89 -17.93
C PRO A 142 15.91 6.31 -16.54
N LEU A 143 15.94 7.62 -16.29
CA LEU A 143 16.29 8.23 -15.01
C LEU A 143 15.33 7.83 -13.87
N GLU A 144 14.02 7.78 -14.12
CA GLU A 144 13.04 7.42 -13.09
C GLU A 144 13.07 5.94 -12.72
N GLU A 145 13.35 5.05 -13.68
CA GLU A 145 13.49 3.62 -13.40
C GLU A 145 14.72 3.32 -12.55
N GLU A 146 15.85 3.96 -12.84
CA GLU A 146 17.06 3.81 -12.05
C GLU A 146 16.85 4.30 -10.60
N GLU A 147 16.09 5.38 -10.40
CA GLU A 147 15.68 5.80 -9.06
C GLU A 147 14.78 4.79 -8.37
N LYS A 148 13.79 4.22 -9.07
CA LYS A 148 12.88 3.20 -8.52
C LYS A 148 13.67 1.96 -8.10
N LYS A 149 14.61 1.50 -8.92
CA LYS A 149 15.50 0.36 -8.61
C LYS A 149 16.39 0.65 -7.41
N LYS A 150 17.00 1.85 -7.31
CA LYS A 150 17.80 2.28 -6.16
C LYS A 150 16.97 2.29 -4.86
N LYS A 151 15.77 2.89 -4.89
CA LYS A 151 14.83 2.92 -3.77
C LYS A 151 14.42 1.50 -3.32
N GLN A 152 14.24 0.56 -4.24
CA GLN A 152 13.94 -0.84 -3.91
C GLN A 152 15.13 -1.56 -3.25
N LYS A 153 16.35 -1.37 -3.78
CA LYS A 153 17.58 -1.93 -3.21
C LYS A 153 17.82 -1.41 -1.78
N GLU A 154 17.62 -0.12 -1.54
CA GLU A 154 17.75 0.49 -0.22
C GLU A 154 16.75 -0.09 0.78
N LYS A 155 15.48 -0.22 0.41
CA LYS A 155 14.44 -0.84 1.27
C LYS A 155 14.79 -2.28 1.64
N THR A 156 15.30 -3.04 0.67
CA THR A 156 15.71 -4.44 0.89
C THR A 156 16.89 -4.50 1.86
N LYS A 157 17.91 -3.66 1.67
CA LYS A 157 19.07 -3.55 2.57
C LYS A 157 18.66 -3.17 4.00
N GLN A 158 17.76 -2.19 4.15
CA GLN A 158 17.21 -1.80 5.46
C GLN A 158 16.47 -2.95 6.15
N HIS A 159 15.68 -3.73 5.41
CA HIS A 159 14.97 -4.87 5.95
C HIS A 159 15.92 -5.97 6.47
N VAL A 160 16.95 -6.29 5.68
CA VAL A 160 17.98 -7.28 6.05
C VAL A 160 18.75 -6.82 7.29
N ASN A 161 19.18 -5.56 7.34
CA ASN A 161 19.88 -5.00 8.50
C ASN A 161 19.02 -5.05 9.76
N LYS A 162 17.75 -4.66 9.67
CA LYS A 162 16.81 -4.73 10.81
C LYS A 162 16.62 -6.15 11.32
N LYS A 163 16.60 -7.15 10.44
CA LYS A 163 16.51 -8.57 10.84
C LYS A 163 17.79 -9.01 11.56
N ARG A 164 18.95 -8.60 11.07
CA ARG A 164 20.26 -8.89 11.69
C ARG A 164 20.39 -8.26 13.08
N GLU A 165 19.97 -7.01 13.24
CA GLU A 165 19.97 -6.31 14.53
C GLU A 165 19.06 -6.99 15.56
N LYS A 166 17.85 -7.39 15.15
CA LYS A 166 16.95 -8.17 16.03
C LYS A 166 17.56 -9.49 16.49
N LEU A 167 18.25 -10.20 15.59
CA LEU A 167 18.91 -11.45 15.95
C LEU A 167 20.05 -11.22 16.94
N LYS A 168 20.85 -10.15 16.74
CA LYS A 168 21.89 -9.75 17.68
C LYS A 168 21.30 -9.38 19.04
N ALA A 169 20.22 -8.61 19.08
CA ALA A 169 19.54 -8.23 20.32
C ALA A 169 19.05 -9.46 21.09
N LYS A 170 18.37 -10.41 20.43
CA LYS A 170 17.93 -11.66 21.06
C LYS A 170 19.08 -12.51 21.61
N ARG A 171 20.24 -12.51 20.94
CA ARG A 171 21.43 -13.22 21.43
C ARG A 171 22.00 -12.56 22.68
N LYS A 172 22.02 -11.22 22.72
CA LYS A 172 22.46 -10.47 23.90
C LYS A 172 21.52 -10.68 25.08
N GLU A 173 20.21 -10.54 24.85
CA GLU A 173 19.17 -10.78 25.87
C GLU A 173 19.27 -12.20 26.43
N LYS A 174 19.45 -13.21 25.58
CA LYS A 174 19.64 -14.59 26.03
C LYS A 174 20.94 -14.77 26.83
N ALA A 175 22.03 -14.13 26.42
CA ALA A 175 23.29 -14.18 27.16
C ALA A 175 23.17 -13.49 28.53
N GLU A 176 22.48 -12.34 28.59
CA GLU A 176 22.17 -11.63 29.83
C GLU A 176 21.28 -12.48 30.75
N GLU A 177 20.27 -13.16 30.21
CA GLU A 177 19.40 -14.08 30.97
C GLU A 177 20.19 -15.29 31.50
N GLU A 178 21.09 -15.88 30.71
CA GLU A 178 21.97 -16.97 31.16
C GLU A 178 22.94 -16.50 32.25
N GLU A 179 23.45 -15.26 32.16
CA GLU A 179 24.27 -14.64 33.20
C GLU A 179 23.46 -14.34 34.48
N GLU A 180 22.23 -13.86 34.36
CA GLU A 180 21.34 -13.67 35.51
C GLU A 180 21.03 -15.00 36.18
N GLN A 181 20.67 -16.03 35.41
CA GLN A 181 20.45 -17.37 35.93
C GLN A 181 21.68 -17.85 36.69
N ARG A 182 22.89 -17.73 36.11
CA ARG A 182 24.14 -18.08 36.80
C ARG A 182 24.37 -17.28 38.09
N ARG A 183 23.94 -16.02 38.17
CA ARG A 183 24.04 -15.20 39.39
C ARG A 183 23.02 -15.59 40.47
N PHE A 184 21.84 -16.10 40.08
CA PHE A 184 20.74 -16.43 40.99
C PHE A 184 20.61 -17.93 41.30
N THR A 185 21.29 -18.81 40.56
CA THR A 185 21.34 -20.24 40.84
C THR A 185 22.65 -20.59 41.53
N ASP A 186 22.56 -21.14 42.73
CA ASP A 186 23.71 -21.74 43.41
C ASP A 186 23.82 -23.22 43.01
N HIS A 187 25.03 -23.72 42.75
CA HIS A 187 25.27 -25.12 42.39
C HIS A 187 25.87 -25.86 43.58
N VAL A 188 25.02 -26.65 44.22
CA VAL A 188 25.35 -27.38 45.45
C VAL A 188 25.65 -28.84 45.09
N GLN A 189 26.72 -29.41 45.66
CA GLN A 189 27.10 -30.80 45.42
C GLN A 189 26.20 -31.78 46.16
N PHE A 190 26.09 -33.00 45.64
CA PHE A 190 25.33 -34.06 46.30
C PHE A 190 25.99 -34.43 47.64
N GLY A 191 25.22 -34.37 48.74
CA GLY A 191 25.68 -34.63 50.10
C GLY A 191 25.90 -33.39 50.97
N GLU A 192 25.84 -32.19 50.39
CA GLU A 192 25.90 -30.93 51.14
C GLU A 192 24.52 -30.57 51.72
N VAL A 193 24.45 -30.27 53.02
CA VAL A 193 23.21 -29.89 53.71
C VAL A 193 23.01 -28.39 53.59
N VAL A 194 22.08 -27.99 52.73
CA VAL A 194 21.73 -26.59 52.50
C VAL A 194 20.58 -26.19 53.40
N SER A 195 20.64 -24.98 53.96
CA SER A 195 19.51 -24.39 54.68
C SER A 195 18.31 -24.24 53.75
N GLN A 196 17.18 -24.85 54.11
CA GLN A 196 15.94 -24.67 53.36
C GLN A 196 15.57 -23.17 53.33
N PRO A 197 15.31 -22.59 52.15
CA PRO A 197 14.87 -21.20 52.10
C PRO A 197 13.56 -21.03 52.87
N PRO A 198 13.35 -19.89 53.54
CA PRO A 198 12.16 -19.67 54.35
C PRO A 198 10.90 -19.72 53.49
N GLU A 199 9.92 -20.53 53.89
CA GLU A 199 8.65 -20.61 53.21
C GLU A 199 7.76 -19.40 53.58
N LEU A 200 7.41 -18.59 52.58
CA LEU A 200 6.45 -17.50 52.73
C LEU A 200 5.03 -18.07 52.82
N THR A 201 4.65 -18.58 53.99
CA THR A 201 3.32 -19.11 54.28
C THR A 201 2.28 -18.01 54.53
N ALA A 202 2.73 -16.79 54.85
CA ALA A 202 1.88 -15.66 55.13
C ALA A 202 1.31 -15.02 53.85
N ARG A 203 -0.02 -14.97 53.76
CA ARG A 203 -0.71 -14.28 52.66
C ARG A 203 -0.43 -12.77 52.73
N PRO A 204 -0.06 -12.10 51.61
CA PRO A 204 0.13 -10.66 51.61
C PRO A 204 -1.14 -9.94 52.04
N ARG A 205 -1.02 -9.00 52.98
CA ARG A 205 -2.14 -8.34 53.69
C ARG A 205 -3.19 -7.67 52.79
N LYS A 206 -2.86 -7.38 51.52
CA LYS A 206 -3.75 -6.76 50.52
C LYS A 206 -4.04 -7.65 49.30
N ALA A 207 -3.65 -8.92 49.31
CA ALA A 207 -3.92 -9.82 48.19
C ALA A 207 -5.41 -10.18 48.16
N ALA A 208 -6.15 -9.66 47.17
CA ALA A 208 -7.53 -10.06 46.92
C ALA A 208 -7.61 -11.59 46.78
N GLY A 209 -8.61 -12.21 47.41
CA GLY A 209 -8.85 -13.66 47.37
C GLY A 209 -9.28 -14.10 45.97
N LYS A 210 -8.35 -14.09 45.02
CA LYS A 210 -8.60 -14.49 43.65
C LYS A 210 -8.44 -16.00 43.59
N ASN A 211 -9.55 -16.71 43.41
CA ASN A 211 -9.55 -18.06 42.87
C ASN A 211 -8.54 -18.09 41.71
N LYS A 212 -7.57 -19.02 41.79
CA LYS A 212 -6.43 -19.13 40.86
C LYS A 212 -6.86 -18.77 39.43
N THR A 213 -6.25 -17.75 38.84
CA THR A 213 -6.49 -17.35 37.45
C THR A 213 -6.27 -18.57 36.56
N GLY A 214 -7.35 -19.15 36.02
CA GLY A 214 -7.31 -20.44 35.31
C GLY A 214 -8.36 -21.45 35.78
N LYS A 215 -8.87 -21.34 37.00
CA LYS A 215 -10.04 -22.11 37.49
C LYS A 215 -11.34 -21.51 36.96
N LYS A 216 -11.51 -21.49 35.64
CA LYS A 216 -12.83 -21.28 35.03
C LYS A 216 -13.65 -22.54 35.33
N ALA A 217 -14.92 -22.39 35.68
CA ALA A 217 -15.81 -23.54 35.85
C ALA A 217 -15.72 -24.41 34.59
N LEU A 218 -15.27 -25.66 34.75
CA LEU A 218 -15.10 -26.58 33.63
C LEU A 218 -16.47 -26.86 33.01
N LEU A 219 -16.53 -27.02 31.68
CA LEU A 219 -17.76 -27.36 30.96
C LEU A 219 -18.44 -28.59 31.58
N LEU A 220 -17.63 -29.55 32.03
CA LEU A 220 -18.08 -30.76 32.71
C LEU A 220 -18.92 -30.43 33.96
N ASN A 221 -18.50 -29.46 34.79
CA ASN A 221 -19.27 -29.03 35.97
C ASN A 221 -20.60 -28.39 35.59
N SER A 222 -20.72 -27.80 34.39
CA SER A 222 -21.99 -27.29 33.87
C SER A 222 -22.91 -28.39 33.35
N LEU A 223 -22.38 -29.53 32.92
CA LEU A 223 -23.15 -30.67 32.41
C LEU A 223 -23.61 -31.60 33.54
N LEU A 224 -22.78 -31.76 34.57
CA LEU A 224 -23.08 -32.55 35.76
C LEU A 224 -23.90 -31.77 36.80
N SER A 225 -23.99 -30.43 36.69
CA SER A 225 -24.87 -29.61 37.51
C SER A 225 -26.29 -29.61 36.93
N PRO A 226 -27.30 -30.20 37.59
CA PRO A 226 -28.67 -30.23 37.10
C PRO A 226 -29.39 -28.86 37.16
N LYS A 227 -28.70 -27.79 37.57
CA LYS A 227 -29.27 -26.43 37.72
C LYS A 227 -28.31 -25.34 37.25
N SER A 228 -27.95 -25.32 35.96
CA SER A 228 -27.53 -24.05 35.34
C SER A 228 -27.66 -24.09 33.82
N LYS A 229 -28.79 -23.61 33.28
CA LYS A 229 -28.87 -23.14 31.89
C LYS A 229 -28.01 -21.88 31.77
N SER A 230 -26.71 -22.03 31.61
CA SER A 230 -25.83 -20.91 31.28
C SER A 230 -25.75 -20.73 29.77
N THR A 231 -26.42 -19.69 29.29
CA THR A 231 -26.35 -19.17 27.93
C THR A 231 -24.93 -18.71 27.63
N SER A 232 -24.11 -19.53 26.97
CA SER A 232 -22.85 -19.02 26.42
C SER A 232 -22.38 -19.77 25.16
N THR A 233 -22.00 -18.98 24.15
CA THR A 233 -21.05 -19.28 23.04
C THR A 233 -21.54 -19.71 21.65
N THR A 234 -22.77 -19.41 21.22
CA THR A 234 -23.10 -19.45 19.77
C THR A 234 -22.68 -18.20 18.98
N SER A 235 -22.16 -17.15 19.63
CA SER A 235 -21.83 -15.86 19.00
C SER A 235 -20.46 -15.76 18.33
N SER A 236 -19.54 -16.70 18.52
CA SER A 236 -18.16 -16.59 18.00
C SER A 236 -17.93 -17.25 16.63
N LYS A 237 -18.83 -18.11 16.16
CA LYS A 237 -18.70 -18.82 14.88
C LYS A 237 -18.85 -17.92 13.65
N LYS A 238 -19.36 -16.68 13.76
CA LYS A 238 -19.58 -15.78 12.61
C LYS A 238 -18.36 -14.90 12.25
N ASN A 239 -17.37 -14.79 13.14
CA ASN A 239 -16.22 -13.86 12.98
C ASN A 239 -14.83 -14.55 12.88
N ARG A 240 -14.75 -15.86 12.61
CA ARG A 240 -13.44 -16.48 12.34
C ARG A 240 -12.97 -16.14 10.93
N LYS A 241 -11.69 -15.79 10.78
CA LYS A 241 -11.09 -15.47 9.47
C LYS A 241 -11.01 -16.75 8.63
N ARG A 242 -11.00 -16.62 7.30
CA ARG A 242 -10.91 -17.76 6.35
C ARG A 242 -9.80 -18.76 6.72
N LYS A 243 -8.62 -18.26 7.08
CA LYS A 243 -7.46 -19.08 7.48
C LYS A 243 -7.63 -19.87 8.78
N ASP A 244 -8.59 -19.47 9.61
CA ASP A 244 -8.87 -20.12 10.90
C ASP A 244 -10.00 -21.16 10.77
N ARG A 245 -10.47 -21.46 9.55
CA ARG A 245 -11.53 -22.43 9.21
C ARG A 245 -10.93 -23.77 8.78
N SER A 246 -11.68 -24.86 8.98
CA SER A 246 -11.29 -26.18 8.46
C SER A 246 -11.19 -26.16 6.93
N ALA A 247 -10.33 -27.00 6.35
CA ALA A 247 -10.14 -27.08 4.89
C ALA A 247 -11.46 -27.37 4.14
N ALA A 248 -12.30 -28.25 4.69
CA ALA A 248 -13.62 -28.54 4.12
C ALA A 248 -14.53 -27.30 4.13
N GLU A 249 -14.56 -26.57 5.24
CA GLU A 249 -15.35 -25.35 5.39
C GLU A 249 -14.84 -24.22 4.47
N GLN A 250 -13.53 -24.15 4.23
CA GLN A 250 -12.96 -23.22 3.24
C GLN A 250 -13.42 -23.56 1.81
N ARG A 251 -13.40 -24.84 1.43
CA ARG A 251 -13.88 -25.30 0.11
C ARG A 251 -15.35 -24.96 -0.11
N MET A 252 -16.20 -25.18 0.90
CA MET A 252 -17.62 -24.81 0.83
C MET A 252 -17.81 -23.31 0.62
N LEU A 253 -17.12 -22.48 1.40
CA LEU A 253 -17.24 -21.02 1.29
C LEU A 253 -16.71 -20.48 -0.05
N ASP A 254 -15.64 -21.08 -0.59
CA ASP A 254 -15.09 -20.69 -1.88
C ASP A 254 -16.04 -21.10 -3.02
N ALA A 255 -16.63 -22.30 -2.97
CA ALA A 255 -17.65 -22.75 -3.93
C ALA A 255 -18.90 -21.85 -3.91
N GLU A 256 -19.38 -21.46 -2.72
CA GLU A 256 -20.48 -20.50 -2.58
C GLU A 256 -20.12 -19.13 -3.17
N ARG A 257 -18.90 -18.64 -2.89
CA ARG A 257 -18.42 -17.37 -3.42
C ARG A 257 -18.35 -17.38 -4.94
N GLU A 258 -17.79 -18.43 -5.52
CA GLU A 258 -17.70 -18.58 -6.98
C GLU A 258 -19.08 -18.59 -7.63
N ARG A 259 -20.03 -19.34 -7.05
CA ARG A 259 -21.43 -19.35 -7.51
C ARG A 259 -22.07 -17.97 -7.47
N VAL A 260 -21.93 -17.23 -6.37
CA VAL A 260 -22.48 -15.86 -6.26
C VAL A 260 -21.85 -14.93 -7.28
N VAL A 261 -20.53 -15.03 -7.50
CA VAL A 261 -19.83 -14.23 -8.51
C VAL A 261 -20.32 -14.56 -9.91
N GLN A 262 -20.49 -15.84 -10.24
CA GLN A 262 -21.02 -16.26 -11.53
C GLN A 262 -22.47 -15.81 -11.73
N ALA A 263 -23.33 -15.95 -10.71
CA ALA A 263 -24.70 -15.45 -10.74
C ALA A 263 -24.75 -13.94 -10.94
N TYR A 264 -23.86 -13.19 -10.28
CA TYR A 264 -23.75 -11.75 -10.48
C TYR A 264 -23.27 -11.38 -11.88
N ARG A 265 -22.25 -12.08 -12.42
CA ARG A 265 -21.73 -11.85 -13.77
C ARG A 265 -22.79 -12.14 -14.84
N THR A 266 -23.50 -13.25 -14.71
CA THR A 266 -24.60 -13.64 -15.62
C THR A 266 -25.75 -12.65 -15.53
N ALA A 267 -26.17 -12.24 -14.32
CA ALA A 267 -27.19 -11.21 -14.15
C ALA A 267 -26.78 -9.85 -14.72
N LYS A 268 -25.51 -9.46 -14.55
CA LYS A 268 -24.98 -8.23 -15.14
C LYS A 268 -24.94 -8.30 -16.67
N LYS A 269 -24.55 -9.45 -17.23
CA LYS A 269 -24.57 -9.70 -18.68
C LYS A 269 -26.00 -9.64 -19.22
N ALA A 270 -26.94 -10.31 -18.56
CA ALA A 270 -28.36 -10.34 -18.91
C ALA A 270 -28.99 -8.94 -18.88
N LYS A 271 -28.65 -8.13 -17.86
CA LYS A 271 -29.07 -6.72 -17.78
C LYS A 271 -28.56 -5.87 -18.94
N LEU A 272 -27.34 -6.14 -19.44
CA LEU A 272 -26.77 -5.42 -20.57
C LEU A 272 -27.37 -5.88 -21.91
N SER A 273 -27.73 -7.15 -22.05
CA SER A 273 -28.36 -7.71 -23.25
C SER A 273 -29.90 -7.60 -23.26
N GLY A 274 -30.52 -7.04 -22.22
CA GLY A 274 -31.98 -6.91 -22.12
C GLY A 274 -32.73 -8.23 -21.87
N THR A 275 -32.03 -9.32 -21.60
CA THR A 275 -32.60 -10.66 -21.35
C THR A 275 -32.75 -10.93 -19.86
N ALA A 276 -33.72 -11.76 -19.46
CA ALA A 276 -33.88 -12.15 -18.05
C ALA A 276 -32.77 -13.12 -17.58
N PRO A 277 -32.22 -12.96 -16.37
CA PRO A 277 -31.21 -13.88 -15.86
C PRO A 277 -31.79 -15.24 -15.45
N PRO A 278 -31.02 -16.34 -15.59
CA PRO A 278 -31.47 -17.67 -15.19
C PRO A 278 -31.58 -17.83 -13.66
N PRO A 279 -32.45 -18.73 -13.16
CA PRO A 279 -32.66 -18.94 -11.73
C PRO A 279 -31.44 -19.58 -11.05
N VAL A 280 -31.08 -19.07 -9.87
CA VAL A 280 -29.87 -19.50 -9.15
C VAL A 280 -30.16 -20.74 -8.28
N LYS A 281 -29.72 -21.92 -8.70
CA LYS A 281 -29.89 -23.20 -7.94
C LYS A 281 -29.05 -23.25 -6.67
N LYS A 282 -29.65 -23.49 -5.49
CA LYS A 282 -28.96 -23.58 -4.18
C LYS A 282 -28.06 -24.82 -4.11
N ILE A 283 -26.85 -24.68 -3.57
CA ILE A 283 -25.97 -25.82 -3.26
C ILE A 283 -26.58 -26.53 -2.05
N ILE A 284 -26.95 -27.79 -2.24
CA ILE A 284 -27.35 -28.68 -1.16
C ILE A 284 -26.09 -29.44 -0.73
N ILE A 285 -25.99 -29.80 0.55
CA ILE A 285 -24.80 -30.43 1.14
C ILE A 285 -24.39 -31.74 0.42
N GLY A 286 -25.27 -32.33 -0.40
CA GLY A 286 -24.97 -33.51 -1.24
C GLY A 286 -24.39 -33.24 -2.62
N ASP A 287 -24.21 -31.98 -3.05
CA ASP A 287 -23.71 -31.62 -4.39
C ASP A 287 -22.17 -31.39 -4.44
N LEU A 288 -21.48 -31.55 -3.30
CA LEU A 288 -20.04 -31.25 -3.11
C LEU A 288 -19.19 -32.49 -2.87
#